data_AF-A0A4Z1A3E9-F1
#
_entry.id   AF-A0A4Z1A3E9-F1
#
_cell.length_a   1.000
_cell.length_b   1.000
_cell.length_c   1.000
_cell.angle_alpha   90.00
_cell.angle_beta   90.00
_cell.angle_gamma   90.00
#
_symmetry.space_group_name_H-M   'P 1'
#
loop_
_entity.id
_entity.type
_entity.pdbx_description
1 polymer ?
#
loop_
_entity_poly.entity_id
_entity_poly.type
_entity_poly.pdbx_seq_one_letter_code
_entity_poly.pdbx_strand_id
1 'polypeptide(L)'
;MKLKNFSFHLIFFFFSCSEISREDQIREECDTTRYNSYLYMIPLLQRHAPIGVTETNALYWVGNTEITYNKCISESKKNQLNLRSN
;
A
#
# COMPACT_ATOMS: atom_id res chain seq x y z
N MET A 1 -52.47 -14.60 3.12
CA MET A 1 -51.55 -13.75 2.35
C MET A 1 -50.75 -12.87 3.32
N LYS A 2 -49.67 -13.42 3.92
CA LYS A 2 -48.74 -12.68 4.79
C LYS A 2 -47.33 -13.15 4.44
N LEU A 3 -46.77 -12.59 3.38
CA LEU A 3 -45.46 -12.97 2.87
C LEU A 3 -44.73 -11.74 2.29
N LYS A 4 -44.80 -10.59 2.98
CA LYS A 4 -44.20 -9.33 2.49
C LYS A 4 -43.01 -8.81 3.29
N ASN A 5 -42.73 -9.34 4.49
CA ASN A 5 -41.73 -8.73 5.37
C ASN A 5 -40.44 -9.54 5.55
N PHE A 6 -40.29 -10.68 4.87
CA PHE A 6 -39.13 -11.57 5.07
C PHE A 6 -37.92 -11.22 4.18
N SER A 7 -38.05 -10.26 3.25
CA SER A 7 -37.05 -10.04 2.21
C SER A 7 -35.96 -9.02 2.55
N PHE A 8 -36.16 -8.15 3.55
CA PHE A 8 -35.23 -7.02 3.79
C PHE A 8 -34.02 -7.41 4.64
N HIS A 9 -34.13 -8.43 5.49
CA HIS A 9 -33.03 -8.87 6.37
C HIS A 9 -31.98 -9.74 5.66
N LEU A 10 -32.34 -10.36 4.54
CA LEU A 10 -31.41 -11.15 3.72
C LEU A 10 -30.37 -10.28 3.00
N ILE A 11 -30.69 -9.03 2.68
CA ILE A 11 -29.81 -8.15 1.91
C ILE A 11 -28.60 -7.70 2.75
N PHE A 12 -28.75 -7.51 4.05
CA PHE A 12 -27.65 -7.09 4.93
C PHE A 12 -26.58 -8.16 5.14
N PHE A 13 -26.92 -9.46 5.00
CA PHE A 13 -25.94 -10.54 5.12
C PHE A 13 -24.97 -10.64 3.93
N PHE A 14 -25.35 -10.15 2.74
CA PHE A 14 -24.48 -10.20 1.56
C PHE A 14 -23.42 -9.10 1.51
N PHE A 15 -23.59 -8.00 2.26
CA PHE A 15 -22.63 -6.88 2.26
C PHE A 15 -21.46 -7.05 3.25
N SER A 16 -21.51 -8.03 4.15
CA SER A 16 -20.50 -8.18 5.20
C SER A 16 -19.28 -9.03 4.80
N CYS A 17 -19.16 -9.44 3.53
CA CYS A 17 -18.09 -10.34 3.08
C CYS A 17 -17.30 -9.79 1.86
N SER A 18 -17.11 -8.48 1.77
CA SER A 18 -16.09 -7.92 0.88
C SER A 18 -14.73 -8.08 1.57
N GLU A 19 -14.10 -9.23 1.40
CA GLU A 19 -12.69 -9.40 1.75
C GLU A 19 -11.88 -8.37 0.96
N ILE A 20 -11.03 -7.60 1.65
CA ILE A 20 -10.20 -6.59 0.99
C ILE A 20 -9.26 -7.30 0.01
N SER A 21 -9.11 -6.78 -1.20
CA SER A 21 -8.18 -7.35 -2.18
C SER A 21 -6.77 -7.34 -1.61
N ARG A 22 -6.04 -8.46 -1.71
CA ARG A 22 -4.64 -8.51 -1.29
C ARG A 22 -3.78 -7.56 -2.13
N GLU A 23 -4.16 -7.32 -3.39
CA GLU A 23 -3.51 -6.29 -4.21
C GLU A 23 -3.65 -4.90 -3.59
N ASP A 24 -4.86 -4.50 -3.19
CA ASP A 24 -5.12 -3.16 -2.66
C ASP A 24 -4.35 -2.93 -1.35
N GLN A 25 -4.31 -3.94 -0.48
CA GLN A 25 -3.50 -3.89 0.74
C GLN A 25 -2.01 -3.71 0.44
N ILE A 26 -1.44 -4.55 -0.43
CA ILE A 26 -0.01 -4.45 -0.77
C ILE A 26 0.27 -3.08 -1.41
N ARG A 27 -0.65 -2.59 -2.24
CA ARG A 27 -0.51 -1.30 -2.90
C ARG A 27 -0.48 -0.13 -1.91
N GLU A 28 -1.38 -0.13 -0.94
CA GLU A 28 -1.38 0.85 0.16
C GLU A 28 -0.07 0.81 0.96
N GLU A 29 0.46 -0.39 1.21
CA GLU A 29 1.75 -0.58 1.87
C GLU A 29 2.92 -0.03 1.03
N CYS A 30 2.90 -0.24 -0.30
CA CYS A 30 3.88 0.32 -1.23
C CYS A 30 3.85 1.87 -1.20
N ASP A 31 2.66 2.46 -1.25
CA ASP A 31 2.47 3.92 -1.24
C ASP A 31 2.93 4.54 0.09
N THR A 32 2.54 3.92 1.20
CA THR A 32 2.93 4.35 2.55
C THR A 32 4.44 4.26 2.74
N THR A 33 5.06 3.17 2.28
CA THR A 33 6.51 2.98 2.39
C THR A 33 7.28 4.00 1.56
N ARG A 34 6.84 4.28 0.33
CA ARG A 34 7.43 5.32 -0.53
C ARG A 34 7.30 6.70 0.10
N TYR A 35 6.12 7.05 0.60
CA TYR A 35 5.87 8.33 1.27
C TYR A 35 6.77 8.50 2.51
N ASN A 36 6.83 7.50 3.39
CA ASN A 36 7.67 7.54 4.59
C ASN A 36 9.16 7.60 4.25
N SER A 37 9.58 6.95 3.16
CA SER A 37 10.96 7.04 2.67
C SER A 37 11.34 8.47 2.30
N TYR A 38 10.43 9.25 1.71
CA TYR A 38 10.69 10.66 1.43
C TYR A 38 10.59 11.55 2.66
N LEU A 39 9.56 11.33 3.47
CA LEU A 39 9.30 12.15 4.65
C LEU A 39 10.43 12.06 5.67
N TYR A 40 10.98 10.87 5.91
CA TYR A 40 11.93 10.64 6.99
C TYR A 40 13.38 10.52 6.52
N MET A 41 13.66 9.81 5.42
CA MET A 41 15.06 9.49 5.10
C MET A 41 15.83 10.62 4.44
N ILE A 42 15.21 11.46 3.62
CA ILE A 42 15.91 12.62 3.04
C ILE A 42 16.43 13.55 4.16
N PRO A 43 15.60 13.97 5.15
CA PRO A 43 16.08 14.77 6.27
C PRO A 43 17.15 14.06 7.11
N LEU A 44 17.03 12.74 7.34
CA LEU A 44 18.03 11.98 8.09
C LEU A 44 19.38 11.94 7.37
N LEU A 45 19.39 11.75 6.05
CA LEU A 45 20.61 11.77 5.24
C LEU A 45 21.25 13.16 5.25
N GLN A 46 20.46 14.23 5.12
CA GLN A 46 20.95 15.60 5.20
C GLN A 46 21.57 15.92 6.58
N ARG A 47 21.00 15.40 7.67
CA ARG A 47 21.47 15.66 9.04
C ARG A 47 22.64 14.79 9.47
N HIS A 48 22.64 13.51 9.12
CA HIS A 48 23.54 12.50 9.69
C HIS A 48 24.55 11.93 8.70
N ALA A 49 24.39 12.19 7.40
CA ALA A 49 25.40 11.93 6.38
C ALA A 49 25.85 13.23 5.67
N PRO A 50 26.30 14.27 6.42
CA PRO A 50 26.70 15.55 5.84
C PRO A 50 28.07 15.50 5.12
N ILE A 51 28.84 14.43 5.32
CA ILE A 51 30.18 14.25 4.75
C ILE A 51 30.05 13.33 3.53
N GLY A 52 30.44 13.84 2.36
CA GLY A 52 30.06 13.29 1.06
C GLY A 52 28.96 14.13 0.42
N VAL A 53 28.87 14.09 -0.90
CA VAL A 53 27.96 14.93 -1.70
C VAL A 53 26.52 14.67 -1.24
N THR A 54 25.99 15.50 -0.34
CA THR A 54 24.69 15.34 0.31
C THR A 54 23.55 15.22 -0.70
N GLU A 55 23.68 15.95 -1.81
CA GLU A 55 22.79 15.84 -2.98
C GLU A 55 22.87 14.45 -3.63
N THR A 56 24.05 13.85 -3.73
CA THR A 56 24.25 12.51 -4.30
C THR A 56 23.65 11.42 -3.42
N ASN A 57 23.80 11.51 -2.10
CA ASN A 57 23.20 10.54 -1.17
C ASN A 57 21.66 10.58 -1.22
N ALA A 58 21.09 11.80 -1.23
CA ALA A 58 19.65 11.97 -1.39
C ALA A 58 19.17 11.46 -2.75
N LEU A 59 19.91 11.73 -3.83
CA LEU A 59 19.58 11.25 -5.17
C LEU A 59 19.60 9.72 -5.27
N TYR A 60 20.63 9.07 -4.72
CA TYR A 60 20.69 7.60 -4.67
C TYR A 60 19.53 7.02 -3.86
N TRP A 61 19.19 7.65 -2.73
CA TRP A 61 18.06 7.23 -1.92
C TRP A 61 16.73 7.32 -2.69
N VAL A 62 16.50 8.45 -3.38
CA VAL A 62 15.31 8.65 -4.22
C VAL A 62 15.25 7.60 -5.32
N GLY A 63 16.36 7.38 -6.05
CA GLY A 63 16.42 6.38 -7.10
C GLY A 63 16.09 4.96 -6.61
N ASN A 64 16.69 4.56 -5.48
CA ASN A 64 16.42 3.25 -4.87
C ASN A 64 14.98 3.12 -4.35
N THR A 65 14.41 4.20 -3.83
CA THR A 65 13.02 4.25 -3.37
C THR A 65 12.06 4.02 -4.54
N GLU A 66 12.27 4.70 -5.67
CA GLU A 66 11.42 4.53 -6.86
C GLU A 66 11.56 3.14 -7.50
N ILE A 67 12.77 2.59 -7.57
CA ILE A 67 12.99 1.23 -8.08
C ILE A 67 12.27 0.21 -7.20
N THR A 68 12.41 0.33 -5.88
CA THR A 68 11.75 -0.55 -4.90
C THR A 68 10.23 -0.42 -5.00
N TYR A 69 9.71 0.80 -5.10
CA TYR A 69 8.28 1.05 -5.27
C TYR A 69 7.73 0.40 -6.54
N ASN A 70 8.39 0.56 -7.68
CA ASN A 70 7.97 -0.06 -8.94
C ASN A 70 7.95 -1.59 -8.85
N LYS A 71 8.94 -2.18 -8.16
CA LYS A 71 8.94 -3.62 -7.87
C LYS A 71 7.77 -4.01 -6.97
N CYS A 72 7.51 -3.25 -5.91
CA CYS A 72 6.40 -3.49 -4.97
C CYS A 72 5.04 -3.47 -5.68
N ILE A 73 4.78 -2.47 -6.53
CA ILE A 73 3.57 -2.40 -7.35
C ILE A 73 3.47 -3.57 -8.34
N SER A 74 4.59 -4.03 -8.90
CA SER A 74 4.59 -5.23 -9.74
C SER A 74 4.18 -6.48 -8.96
N GLU A 75 4.67 -6.64 -7.73
CA GLU A 75 4.25 -7.74 -6.85
C GLU A 75 2.80 -7.61 -6.37
N SER A 76 2.30 -6.39 -6.15
CA SER A 76 0.89 -6.17 -5.78
C SER A 76 -0.04 -6.67 -6.88
N LYS A 77 0.25 -6.35 -8.14
CA LYS A 77 -0.53 -6.79 -9.31
C LYS A 77 -0.56 -8.31 -9.48
N LYS A 78 0.53 -9.01 -9.11
CA LYS A 78 0.55 -10.48 -9.10
C LYS A 78 -0.42 -11.08 -8.07
N ASN A 79 -0.86 -10.30 -7.09
CA ASN A 79 -1.78 -10.70 -6.03
C ASN A 79 -3.23 -10.24 -6.27
N GLN A 80 -3.58 -9.74 -7.46
CA GLN A 80 -4.93 -9.26 -7.81
C GLN A 80 -6.06 -10.29 -7.60
N LEU A 81 -5.73 -11.59 -7.67
CA LEU A 81 -6.69 -12.69 -7.48
C LEU A 81 -6.65 -13.30 -6.08
N ASN A 82 -5.71 -12.85 -5.25
CA ASN A 82 -5.57 -13.34 -3.89
C ASN A 82 -6.44 -12.49 -2.96
N LEU A 83 -7.22 -13.16 -2.12
CA LEU A 83 -7.91 -12.51 -1.03
C LEU A 83 -6.96 -12.38 0.17
N ARG A 84 -7.23 -11.42 1.04
CA ARG A 84 -6.48 -11.23 2.28
C ARG A 84 -6.70 -12.43 3.21
N SER A 85 -5.62 -13.09 3.62
CA SER A 85 -5.66 -14.04 4.73
C SER A 85 -5.75 -13.25 6.04
N ASN A 86 -6.87 -13.37 6.76
CA ASN A 86 -7.06 -12.82 8.11
C ASN A 86 -6.19 -13.52 9.16
#